data_AF-A0A2G2BZZ5-F1
#
_entry.id   AF-A0A2G2BZZ5-F1
#
_cell.length_a   1.000
_cell.length_b   1.000
_cell.length_c   1.000
_cell.angle_alpha   90.00
_cell.angle_beta   90.00
_cell.angle_gamma   90.00
#
_symmetry.space_group_name_H-M   'P 1'
#
loop_
_entity.id
_entity.type
_entity.pdbx_description
1 polymer ?
#
loop_
_entity_poly.entity_id
_entity_poly.type
_entity_poly.pdbx_seq_one_letter_code
_entity_poly.pdbx_strand_id
1 'polypeptide(L)'
;MNVTRKSLGITLLLLTAVAVKAAAPAAGTVIKNQASASYRACLDDDCSALAETQRVTSNLVETLIQAVPGIELVSAQSKPSLPGGVVYFPHTLTNTGNGRDRYQLCLGSIDADIAAWSVFPDANGDGQPDSGAPLFTHTDADGCWDALTPDLLAGDSYGLVIEAEVNGAAI
;
A
#
# COMPACT_ATOMS: atom_id res chain seq x y z
N MET A 1 -36.32 56.12 -0.64
CA MET A 1 -34.91 55.90 -0.28
C MET A 1 -34.72 54.39 -0.11
N ASN A 2 -34.34 53.68 -1.18
CA ASN A 2 -34.13 52.22 -1.13
C ASN A 2 -32.63 51.94 -1.10
N VAL A 3 -32.15 51.46 0.03
CA VAL A 3 -30.74 51.13 0.26
C VAL A 3 -30.44 49.74 -0.31
N THR A 4 -29.75 49.68 -1.45
CA THR A 4 -29.19 48.45 -2.01
C THR A 4 -27.97 47.98 -1.19
N ARG A 5 -28.08 46.81 -0.54
CA ARG A 5 -26.95 46.15 0.15
C ARG A 5 -26.14 45.35 -0.88
N LYS A 6 -24.84 45.65 -1.01
CA LYS A 6 -23.89 44.85 -1.80
C LYS A 6 -23.23 43.81 -0.90
N SER A 7 -23.35 42.53 -1.24
CA SER A 7 -22.64 41.43 -0.58
C SER A 7 -21.27 41.22 -1.24
N LEU A 8 -20.18 41.44 -0.49
CA LEU A 8 -18.84 41.00 -0.87
C LEU A 8 -18.64 39.58 -0.34
N GLY A 9 -18.50 38.61 -1.25
CA GLY A 9 -18.05 37.26 -0.92
C GLY A 9 -16.60 37.08 -1.34
N ILE A 10 -15.76 36.59 -0.42
CA ILE A 10 -14.37 36.21 -0.70
C ILE A 10 -14.36 34.67 -0.79
N THR A 11 -14.10 34.14 -1.98
CA THR A 11 -13.93 32.71 -2.21
C THR A 11 -12.46 32.35 -2.02
N LEU A 12 -12.16 31.50 -1.04
CA LEU A 12 -10.83 30.93 -0.83
C LEU A 12 -10.64 29.74 -1.79
N LEU A 13 -9.82 29.92 -2.82
CA LEU A 13 -9.42 28.84 -3.72
C LEU A 13 -8.16 28.16 -3.16
N LEU A 14 -8.30 26.97 -2.58
CA LEU A 14 -7.15 26.13 -2.22
C LEU A 14 -6.58 25.48 -3.49
N LEU A 15 -5.40 25.92 -3.94
CA LEU A 15 -4.56 25.14 -4.86
C LEU A 15 -3.73 24.15 -4.05
N THR A 16 -4.14 22.88 -4.03
CA THR A 16 -3.29 21.80 -3.54
C THR A 16 -2.25 21.47 -4.62
N ALA A 17 -0.99 21.82 -4.36
CA ALA A 17 0.13 21.34 -5.15
C ALA A 17 0.30 19.84 -4.87
N VAL A 18 -0.21 18.98 -5.76
CA VAL A 18 0.02 17.54 -5.67
C VAL A 18 1.42 17.26 -6.20
N ALA A 19 2.36 17.00 -5.29
CA ALA A 19 3.66 16.46 -5.67
C ALA A 19 3.46 15.01 -6.13
N VAL A 20 3.37 14.81 -7.45
CA VAL A 20 3.36 13.46 -8.02
C VAL A 20 4.78 12.92 -7.93
N LYS A 21 5.10 12.14 -6.90
CA LYS A 21 6.32 11.32 -6.92
C LYS A 21 6.07 10.17 -7.90
N ALA A 22 6.94 10.01 -8.89
CA ALA A 22 6.91 8.83 -9.74
C ALA A 22 7.19 7.59 -8.87
N ALA A 23 6.20 6.70 -8.77
CA ALA A 23 6.38 5.40 -8.12
C ALA A 23 7.39 4.58 -8.93
N ALA A 24 8.20 3.77 -8.23
CA ALA A 24 9.08 2.82 -8.90
C ALA A 24 8.23 1.85 -9.74
N PRO A 25 8.72 1.37 -10.89
CA PRO A 25 7.98 0.40 -11.69
C PRO A 25 7.67 -0.87 -10.88
N ALA A 26 6.44 -1.36 -10.98
CA ALA A 26 6.03 -2.58 -10.30
C ALA A 26 6.73 -3.82 -10.89
N ALA A 27 6.82 -4.88 -10.10
CA ALA A 27 7.26 -6.20 -10.54
C ALA A 27 6.50 -6.65 -11.80
N GLY A 28 7.20 -7.26 -12.75
CA GLY A 28 6.63 -7.70 -14.03
C GLY A 28 6.60 -6.63 -15.11
N THR A 29 6.94 -5.37 -14.80
CA THR A 29 7.04 -4.32 -15.83
C THR A 29 8.17 -4.65 -16.81
N VAL A 30 7.86 -4.67 -18.11
CA VAL A 30 8.85 -4.80 -19.18
C VAL A 30 9.16 -3.42 -19.74
N ILE A 31 10.38 -2.95 -19.47
CA ILE A 31 10.90 -1.71 -20.05
C ILE A 31 11.55 -2.05 -21.38
N LYS A 32 11.08 -1.42 -22.46
CA LYS A 32 11.55 -1.64 -23.81
C LYS A 32 12.33 -0.43 -24.31
N ASN A 33 13.52 -0.66 -24.86
CA ASN A 33 14.32 0.40 -25.47
C ASN A 33 14.66 0.03 -26.92
N GLN A 34 14.43 0.97 -27.84
CA GLN A 34 14.79 0.84 -29.24
C GLN A 34 15.26 2.21 -29.75
N ALA A 35 16.50 2.26 -30.25
CA ALA A 35 17.04 3.45 -30.86
C ALA A 35 16.54 3.57 -32.31
N SER A 36 16.40 4.79 -32.79
CA SER A 36 16.17 5.05 -34.21
C SER A 36 17.07 6.16 -34.70
N ALA A 37 17.58 6.03 -35.91
CA ALA A 37 18.32 7.07 -36.61
C ALA A 37 17.62 7.42 -37.91
N SER A 38 17.74 8.69 -38.31
CA SER A 38 17.27 9.17 -39.61
C SER A 38 18.45 9.70 -40.42
N TYR A 39 18.51 9.34 -41.69
CA TYR A 39 19.55 9.81 -42.60
C TYR A 39 18.96 10.14 -43.97
N ARG A 40 19.63 11.04 -44.70
CA ARG A 40 19.42 11.26 -46.14
C ARG A 40 20.69 10.83 -46.85
N ALA A 41 20.56 9.98 -47.87
CA ALA A 41 21.69 9.60 -48.71
C ALA A 41 21.94 10.69 -49.77
N CYS A 42 23.19 10.85 -50.18
CA CYS A 42 23.53 11.66 -51.35
C CYS A 42 23.16 10.88 -52.61
N LEU A 43 22.54 11.57 -53.58
CA LEU A 43 22.19 11.00 -54.88
C LEU A 43 23.27 11.24 -55.95
N ASP A 44 24.26 12.08 -55.64
CA ASP A 44 25.42 12.40 -56.47
C ASP A 44 26.70 12.48 -55.61
N ASP A 45 27.88 12.49 -56.26
CA ASP A 45 29.19 12.46 -55.59
C ASP A 45 29.51 13.74 -54.78
N ASP A 46 28.86 14.87 -55.11
CA ASP A 46 29.05 16.16 -54.45
C ASP A 46 27.98 16.44 -53.36
N CYS A 47 27.06 15.49 -53.12
CA CYS A 47 25.90 15.63 -52.23
C CYS A 47 25.00 16.85 -52.53
N SER A 48 24.91 17.27 -53.79
CA SER A 48 24.11 18.42 -54.21
C SER A 48 22.61 18.10 -54.29
N ALA A 49 22.27 16.83 -54.55
CA ALA A 49 20.92 16.26 -54.43
C ALA A 49 20.86 15.22 -53.29
N LEU A 50 19.86 15.36 -52.41
CA LEU A 50 19.63 14.45 -51.29
C LEU A 50 18.39 13.57 -51.53
N ALA A 51 18.47 12.32 -51.09
CA ALA A 51 17.34 11.40 -51.07
C ALA A 51 16.32 11.78 -49.98
N GLU A 52 15.16 11.11 -50.01
CA GLU A 52 14.17 11.23 -48.95
C GLU A 52 14.71 10.67 -47.63
N THR A 53 14.29 11.25 -46.50
CA THR A 53 14.74 10.80 -45.18
C THR A 53 14.34 9.35 -44.97
N GLN A 54 15.32 8.51 -44.70
CA GLN A 54 15.12 7.14 -44.29
C GLN A 54 15.27 7.03 -42.79
N ARG A 55 14.43 6.21 -42.15
CA ARG A 55 14.53 5.90 -40.74
C ARG A 55 14.94 4.44 -40.58
N VAL A 56 15.95 4.20 -39.75
CA VAL A 56 16.40 2.87 -39.36
C VAL A 56 16.26 2.72 -37.86
N THR A 57 15.95 1.51 -37.41
CA THR A 57 15.79 1.18 -35.98
C THR A 57 16.82 0.14 -35.57
N SER A 58 17.30 0.24 -34.33
CA SER A 58 18.09 -0.82 -33.72
C SER A 58 17.21 -2.01 -33.34
N ASN A 59 17.87 -3.04 -32.79
CA ASN A 59 17.16 -4.11 -32.09
C ASN A 59 16.44 -3.56 -30.85
N LEU A 60 15.39 -4.27 -30.46
CA LEU A 60 14.67 -4.05 -29.22
C LEU A 60 15.46 -4.67 -28.06
N VAL A 61 15.69 -3.90 -27.01
CA VAL A 61 16.23 -4.38 -25.74
C VAL A 61 15.10 -4.36 -24.72
N GLU A 62 14.94 -5.45 -23.97
CA GLU A 62 13.92 -5.59 -22.94
C GLU A 62 14.57 -5.76 -21.57
N THR A 63 14.03 -5.06 -20.57
CA THR A 63 14.41 -5.20 -19.16
C THR A 63 13.16 -5.51 -18.35
N LEU A 64 13.15 -6.67 -17.69
CA LEU A 64 12.05 -7.11 -16.84
C LEU A 64 12.35 -6.76 -15.38
N ILE A 65 11.47 -6.00 -14.76
CA ILE A 65 11.55 -5.71 -13.33
C ILE A 65 11.18 -6.95 -12.53
N GLN A 66 12.14 -7.45 -11.74
CA GLN A 66 11.94 -8.61 -10.88
C GLN A 66 11.14 -8.25 -9.63
N ALA A 67 10.42 -9.23 -9.10
CA ALA A 67 9.73 -9.09 -7.82
C ALA A 67 10.73 -9.07 -6.65
N VAL A 68 10.55 -8.11 -5.76
CA VAL A 68 11.24 -8.00 -4.48
C VAL A 68 10.16 -8.01 -3.41
N PRO A 69 10.05 -9.09 -2.61
CA PRO A 69 9.09 -9.16 -1.53
C PRO A 69 9.52 -8.21 -0.40
N GLY A 70 8.54 -7.65 0.31
CA GLY A 70 8.78 -6.79 1.47
C GLY A 70 7.54 -6.74 2.34
N ILE A 71 7.74 -6.72 3.65
CA ILE A 71 6.68 -6.65 4.64
C ILE A 71 7.16 -5.84 5.85
N GLU A 72 6.29 -5.01 6.39
CA GLU A 72 6.48 -4.35 7.67
C GLU A 72 5.21 -4.52 8.50
N LEU A 73 5.36 -4.92 9.76
CA LEU A 73 4.26 -5.01 10.72
C LEU A 73 4.58 -4.12 11.92
N VAL A 74 3.78 -3.09 12.12
CA VAL A 74 3.87 -2.23 13.31
C VAL A 74 2.96 -2.80 14.39
N SER A 75 3.56 -3.32 15.47
CA SER A 75 2.87 -4.12 16.50
C SER A 75 3.20 -3.77 17.96
N ALA A 76 4.30 -3.05 18.22
CA ALA A 76 4.80 -2.89 19.59
C ALA A 76 3.94 -1.93 20.42
N GLN A 77 3.14 -2.49 21.34
CA GLN A 77 2.32 -1.73 22.27
C GLN A 77 2.31 -2.40 23.65
N SER A 78 2.44 -1.59 24.70
CA SER A 78 2.16 -2.01 26.08
C SER A 78 1.01 -1.14 26.57
N LYS A 79 -0.07 -1.78 27.01
CA LYS A 79 -1.27 -1.11 27.49
C LYS A 79 -1.65 -1.67 28.85
N PRO A 80 -1.87 -0.83 29.88
CA PRO A 80 -2.36 -1.28 31.16
C PRO A 80 -3.83 -1.70 31.06
N SER A 81 -4.23 -2.67 31.87
CA SER A 81 -5.62 -3.08 32.03
C SER A 81 -5.89 -3.44 33.49
N LEU A 82 -7.17 -3.49 33.83
CA LEU A 82 -7.62 -4.12 35.07
C LEU A 82 -7.77 -5.64 34.86
N PRO A 83 -7.64 -6.47 35.91
CA PRO A 83 -8.01 -7.88 35.83
C PRO A 83 -9.44 -8.06 35.30
N GLY A 84 -9.63 -8.96 34.33
CA GLY A 84 -10.91 -9.16 33.64
C GLY A 84 -11.26 -8.07 32.61
N GLY A 85 -10.39 -7.08 32.40
CA GLY A 85 -10.60 -6.00 31.44
C GLY A 85 -10.23 -6.40 30.02
N VAL A 86 -10.81 -5.69 29.04
CA VAL A 86 -10.50 -5.86 27.62
C VAL A 86 -9.55 -4.77 27.15
N VAL A 87 -8.55 -5.16 26.35
CA VAL A 87 -7.54 -4.27 25.77
C VAL A 87 -7.51 -4.44 24.25
N TYR A 88 -7.43 -3.33 23.54
CA TYR A 88 -7.32 -3.29 22.08
C TYR A 88 -5.89 -2.99 21.65
N PHE A 89 -5.32 -3.83 20.80
CA PHE A 89 -3.98 -3.64 20.23
C PHE A 89 -4.06 -3.44 18.72
N PRO A 90 -4.14 -2.20 18.22
CA PRO A 90 -4.08 -1.93 16.78
C PRO A 90 -2.70 -2.21 16.20
N HIS A 91 -2.71 -2.78 15.01
CA HIS A 91 -1.55 -3.16 14.22
C HIS A 91 -1.74 -2.69 12.78
N THR A 92 -0.64 -2.38 12.11
CA THR A 92 -0.65 -2.01 10.70
C THR A 92 0.38 -2.85 9.95
N LEU A 93 -0.11 -3.66 9.02
CA LEU A 93 0.69 -4.41 8.07
C LEU A 93 0.89 -3.57 6.81
N THR A 94 2.10 -3.46 6.28
CA THR A 94 2.40 -2.71 5.06
C THR A 94 3.20 -3.58 4.09
N ASN A 95 2.78 -3.63 2.83
CA ASN A 95 3.58 -4.24 1.76
C ASN A 95 4.69 -3.27 1.34
N THR A 96 5.92 -3.54 1.76
CA THR A 96 7.10 -2.72 1.41
C THR A 96 7.84 -3.24 0.17
N GLY A 97 7.32 -4.30 -0.46
CA GLY A 97 7.84 -4.84 -1.71
C GLY A 97 7.55 -3.96 -2.92
N ASN A 98 7.99 -4.41 -4.10
CA ASN A 98 7.71 -3.72 -5.37
C ASN A 98 6.60 -4.39 -6.20
N GLY A 99 5.95 -5.40 -5.64
CA GLY A 99 4.89 -6.17 -6.29
C GLY A 99 3.60 -6.11 -5.49
N ARG A 100 2.55 -6.72 -6.04
CA ARG A 100 1.35 -7.06 -5.28
C ARG A 100 1.64 -8.29 -4.43
N ASP A 101 1.16 -8.31 -3.20
CA ASP A 101 1.31 -9.45 -2.29
C ASP A 101 0.05 -9.66 -1.44
N ARG A 102 -0.01 -10.84 -0.81
CA ARG A 102 -1.01 -11.21 0.19
C ARG A 102 -0.31 -11.91 1.34
N TYR A 103 -0.82 -11.74 2.55
CA TYR A 103 -0.17 -12.24 3.76
C TYR A 103 -1.13 -13.11 4.57
N GLN A 104 -0.57 -14.17 5.19
CA GLN A 104 -1.27 -14.94 6.20
C GLN A 104 -1.02 -14.28 7.56
N LEU A 105 -2.09 -14.10 8.33
CA LEU A 105 -2.02 -13.53 9.66
C LEU A 105 -2.04 -14.68 10.67
N CYS A 106 -1.07 -14.71 11.56
CA CYS A 106 -1.01 -15.69 12.64
C CYS A 106 -0.64 -14.99 13.94
N LEU A 107 -1.25 -15.45 15.03
CA LEU A 107 -0.83 -15.08 16.37
C LEU A 107 0.19 -16.08 16.88
N GLY A 108 1.31 -15.54 17.35
CA GLY A 108 2.40 -16.31 17.95
C GLY A 108 2.21 -16.50 19.45
N SER A 109 3.27 -16.25 20.21
CA SER A 109 3.23 -16.34 21.67
C SER A 109 2.27 -15.30 22.26
N ILE A 110 1.27 -15.79 22.99
CA ILE A 110 0.32 -15.00 23.76
C ILE A 110 0.76 -15.03 25.23
N ASP A 111 0.66 -13.89 25.90
CA ASP A 111 0.97 -13.79 27.33
C ASP A 111 0.01 -14.66 28.15
N ALA A 112 0.51 -15.30 29.21
CA ALA A 112 -0.30 -16.14 30.09
C ALA A 112 -1.39 -15.35 30.84
N ASP A 113 -1.22 -14.03 30.96
CA ASP A 113 -2.20 -13.14 31.56
C ASP A 113 -3.38 -12.82 30.63
N ILE A 114 -3.38 -13.29 29.37
CA ILE A 114 -4.50 -13.15 28.43
C ILE A 114 -5.38 -14.41 28.50
N ALA A 115 -6.64 -14.22 28.88
CA ALA A 115 -7.63 -15.30 29.01
C ALA A 115 -8.31 -15.66 27.68
N ALA A 116 -8.59 -14.66 26.85
CA ALA A 116 -9.20 -14.83 25.53
C ALA A 116 -8.74 -13.73 24.58
N TRP A 117 -8.80 -14.01 23.27
CA TRP A 117 -8.51 -13.01 22.25
C TRP A 117 -9.30 -13.25 20.97
N SER A 118 -9.49 -12.17 20.21
CA SER A 118 -10.11 -12.14 18.89
C SER A 118 -9.41 -11.10 18.02
N VAL A 119 -9.23 -11.39 16.73
CA VAL A 119 -8.61 -10.47 15.78
C VAL A 119 -9.67 -9.95 14.81
N PHE A 120 -9.70 -8.64 14.61
CA PHE A 120 -10.67 -7.96 13.75
C PHE A 120 -9.94 -7.08 12.73
N PRO A 121 -10.57 -6.82 11.56
CA PRO A 121 -10.11 -5.75 10.69
C PRO A 121 -10.27 -4.38 11.39
N ASP A 122 -9.35 -3.48 11.09
CA ASP A 122 -9.38 -2.05 11.49
C ASP A 122 -9.03 -1.22 10.24
N ALA A 123 -9.96 -1.17 9.30
CA ALA A 123 -9.77 -0.49 8.02
C ALA A 123 -9.83 1.03 8.17
N ASN A 124 -10.46 1.53 9.24
CA ASN A 124 -10.62 2.95 9.51
C ASN A 124 -9.44 3.56 10.31
N GLY A 125 -8.62 2.72 10.95
CA GLY A 125 -7.42 3.09 11.70
C GLY A 125 -7.70 3.76 13.05
N ASP A 126 -8.87 3.55 13.64
CA ASP A 126 -9.27 4.13 14.93
C ASP A 126 -8.82 3.29 16.13
N GLY A 127 -8.30 2.09 15.89
CA GLY A 127 -7.84 1.17 16.91
C GLY A 127 -8.95 0.45 17.66
N GLN A 128 -10.14 0.38 17.08
CA GLN A 128 -11.28 -0.42 17.53
C GLN A 128 -11.68 -1.45 16.47
N PRO A 129 -12.31 -2.57 16.86
CA PRO A 129 -12.83 -3.54 15.91
C PRO A 129 -13.84 -2.91 14.96
N ASP A 130 -13.63 -3.07 13.65
CA ASP A 130 -14.69 -2.76 12.69
C ASP A 130 -15.88 -3.72 12.87
N SER A 131 -17.07 -3.25 12.51
CA SER A 131 -18.28 -4.06 12.63
C SER A 131 -18.20 -5.33 11.76
N GLY A 132 -18.37 -6.51 12.37
CA GLY A 132 -18.34 -7.78 11.65
C GLY A 132 -17.98 -8.95 12.56
N ALA A 133 -17.81 -10.12 11.93
CA ALA A 133 -17.21 -11.27 12.60
C ALA A 133 -15.69 -11.06 12.73
N PRO A 134 -15.06 -11.62 13.79
CA PRO A 134 -13.60 -11.67 13.87
C PRO A 134 -13.03 -12.43 12.67
N LEU A 135 -11.81 -12.07 12.27
CA LEU A 135 -11.03 -12.81 11.28
C LEU A 135 -10.75 -14.22 11.80
N PHE A 136 -10.28 -14.32 13.04
CA PHE A 136 -10.04 -15.55 13.78
C PHE A 136 -9.96 -15.24 15.29
N THR A 137 -10.03 -16.27 16.12
CA THR A 137 -10.13 -16.15 17.58
C THR A 137 -9.27 -17.17 18.30
N HIS A 138 -9.16 -17.08 19.62
CA HIS A 138 -8.39 -18.01 20.46
C HIS A 138 -8.81 -19.48 20.39
N THR A 139 -9.97 -19.79 19.80
CA THR A 139 -10.40 -21.18 19.55
C THR A 139 -9.93 -21.72 18.21
N ASP A 140 -9.21 -20.92 17.43
CA ASP A 140 -8.61 -21.35 16.17
C ASP A 140 -7.56 -22.44 16.39
N ALA A 141 -7.53 -23.43 15.51
CA ALA A 141 -6.74 -24.65 15.71
C ALA A 141 -5.23 -24.44 15.49
N ASP A 142 -4.86 -23.55 14.58
CA ASP A 142 -3.45 -23.25 14.28
C ASP A 142 -3.05 -21.81 14.67
N GLY A 143 -4.00 -21.01 15.14
CA GLY A 143 -3.78 -19.63 15.56
C GLY A 143 -3.57 -18.69 14.38
N CYS A 144 -3.97 -19.11 13.18
CA CYS A 144 -3.87 -18.34 11.96
C CYS A 144 -5.25 -18.04 11.38
N TRP A 145 -5.33 -16.98 10.59
CA TRP A 145 -6.50 -16.73 9.78
C TRP A 145 -6.55 -17.72 8.61
N ASP A 146 -7.67 -18.41 8.45
CA ASP A 146 -7.93 -19.34 7.33
C ASP A 146 -7.90 -18.68 5.94
N ALA A 147 -8.02 -17.35 5.89
CA ALA A 147 -7.90 -16.57 4.67
C ALA A 147 -6.65 -15.68 4.68
N LEU A 148 -6.27 -15.23 3.49
CA LEU A 148 -5.21 -14.24 3.32
C LEU A 148 -5.79 -12.83 3.37
N THR A 149 -4.92 -11.84 3.64
CA THR A 149 -5.26 -10.44 3.41
C THR A 149 -5.76 -10.23 1.97
N PRO A 150 -6.55 -9.17 1.71
CA PRO A 150 -6.77 -8.67 0.35
C PRO A 150 -5.44 -8.41 -0.36
N ASP A 151 -5.48 -8.29 -1.69
CA ASP A 151 -4.31 -7.90 -2.48
C ASP A 151 -3.81 -6.53 -2.02
N LEU A 152 -2.57 -6.48 -1.52
CA LEU A 152 -1.90 -5.25 -1.15
C LEU A 152 -0.92 -4.87 -2.27
N LEU A 153 -1.13 -3.73 -2.91
CA LEU A 153 -0.13 -3.18 -3.83
C LEU A 153 1.10 -2.71 -3.05
N ALA A 154 2.20 -2.46 -3.76
CA ALA A 154 3.39 -1.88 -3.17
C ALA A 154 3.06 -0.55 -2.49
N GLY A 155 3.28 -0.47 -1.18
CA GLY A 155 2.97 0.68 -0.33
C GLY A 155 1.56 0.67 0.28
N ASP A 156 0.70 -0.28 -0.05
CA ASP A 156 -0.61 -0.42 0.60
C ASP A 156 -0.45 -1.04 1.99
N SER A 157 -1.38 -0.67 2.88
CA SER A 157 -1.45 -1.16 4.25
C SER A 157 -2.78 -1.85 4.56
N TYR A 158 -2.74 -2.80 5.50
CA TYR A 158 -3.88 -3.48 6.08
C TYR A 158 -3.88 -3.28 7.60
N GLY A 159 -4.92 -2.66 8.12
CA GLY A 159 -5.12 -2.44 9.55
C GLY A 159 -5.87 -3.59 10.20
N LEU A 160 -5.43 -3.99 11.38
CA LEU A 160 -6.09 -4.99 12.21
C LEU A 160 -5.99 -4.59 13.68
N VAL A 161 -6.92 -5.07 14.48
CA VAL A 161 -6.91 -4.87 15.93
C VAL A 161 -7.10 -6.20 16.63
N ILE A 162 -6.30 -6.43 17.66
CA ILE A 162 -6.45 -7.58 18.54
C ILE A 162 -7.23 -7.11 19.77
N GLU A 163 -8.39 -7.69 20.00
CA GLU A 163 -9.10 -7.60 21.26
C GLU A 163 -8.60 -8.71 22.18
N ALA A 164 -8.07 -8.35 23.35
CA ALA A 164 -7.56 -9.31 24.33
C ALA A 164 -8.22 -9.09 25.70
N GLU A 165 -8.73 -10.16 26.29
CA GLU A 165 -9.29 -10.18 27.63
C GLU A 165 -8.21 -10.60 28.63
N VAL A 166 -7.97 -9.77 29.64
CA VAL A 166 -7.00 -10.04 30.71
C VAL A 166 -7.62 -10.97 31.75
N ASN A 167 -6.83 -11.90 32.29
CA ASN A 167 -7.28 -12.83 33.31
C ASN A 167 -7.91 -12.08 34.51
N GLY A 168 -9.04 -12.60 35.00
CA GLY A 168 -9.79 -12.02 36.12
C GLY A 168 -9.16 -12.24 37.49
N ALA A 169 -8.14 -13.09 37.60
CA ALA A 169 -7.37 -13.25 38.82
C ALA A 169 -6.47 -12.02 39.03
N ALA A 170 -6.54 -11.41 40.22
CA ALA A 170 -5.55 -10.40 40.60
C ALA A 170 -4.17 -11.06 40.65
N ILE A 171 -3.25 -10.60 39.80
CA ILE A 171 -1.81 -10.91 39.85
C ILE A 171 -1.16 -10.39 41.14
#